data_AF-G2GYW0-F1
#
_entry.id   AF-G2GYW0-F1
#
_cell.length_a   1.000
_cell.length_b   1.000
_cell.length_c   1.000
_cell.angle_alpha   90.00
_cell.angle_beta   90.00
_cell.angle_gamma   90.00
#
_symmetry.space_group_name_H-M   'P 1'
#
loop_
_entity.id
_entity.type
_entity.pdbx_description
1 polymer ?
#
loop_
_entity_poly.entity_id
_entity_poly.type
_entity_poly.pdbx_seq_one_letter_code
_entity_poly.pdbx_strand_id
1 'polypeptide(L)'
;MTVTVITITIAVLGILLLCILFTRVCVVNASLRLKKHQSSDCGLADLLNYAAVVDEGVIVGKNGSFMAAWFYSGADNASATDAEREMISFRINQAFANMGSGWL
;
A
#
# COMPACT_ATOMS: atom_id res chain seq x y z
N MET A 1 22.83 -47.74 -16.56
CA MET A 1 23.57 -47.25 -15.37
C MET A 1 24.07 -45.82 -15.53
N THR A 2 24.67 -45.44 -16.65
CA THR A 2 25.20 -44.08 -16.90
C THR A 2 24.13 -42.97 -16.91
N VAL A 3 22.98 -43.20 -17.57
CA VAL A 3 21.89 -42.21 -17.64
C VAL A 3 21.31 -41.92 -16.25
N THR A 4 21.09 -42.95 -15.43
CA THR A 4 20.57 -42.79 -14.05
C THR A 4 21.51 -41.96 -13.17
N VAL A 5 22.82 -42.14 -13.31
CA VAL A 5 23.83 -41.35 -12.57
C VAL A 5 23.80 -39.88 -12.99
N ILE A 6 23.64 -39.61 -14.29
CA ILE A 6 23.53 -38.23 -14.83
C ILE A 6 22.25 -37.56 -14.31
N THR A 7 21.11 -38.26 -14.30
CA THR A 7 19.86 -37.70 -13.77
C THR A 7 19.94 -37.38 -12.28
N ILE A 8 20.54 -38.27 -11.48
CA ILE A 8 20.71 -38.06 -10.04
C ILE A 8 21.64 -36.88 -9.77
N THR A 9 22.74 -36.76 -10.50
CA THR A 9 23.69 -35.64 -10.31
C THR A 9 23.07 -34.30 -10.67
N ILE A 10 22.31 -34.20 -11.77
CA ILE A 10 21.57 -32.99 -12.14
C ILE A 10 20.51 -32.65 -11.08
N ALA A 11 19.77 -33.64 -10.57
CA ALA A 11 18.75 -33.43 -9.55
C ALA A 11 19.36 -32.91 -8.24
N VAL A 12 20.48 -33.50 -7.79
CA VAL A 12 21.20 -33.06 -6.58
C VAL A 12 21.73 -31.63 -6.76
N LEU A 13 22.32 -31.32 -7.91
CA LEU A 13 22.82 -29.99 -8.21
C LEU A 13 21.68 -28.94 -8.23
N GLY A 14 20.53 -29.30 -8.80
CA GLY A 14 19.33 -28.47 -8.82
C GLY A 14 18.77 -28.20 -7.42
N ILE A 15 18.69 -29.22 -6.57
CA ILE A 15 18.26 -29.07 -5.17
C ILE A 15 19.24 -28.16 -4.41
N LEU A 16 20.54 -28.34 -4.60
CA LEU A 16 21.56 -27.51 -3.96
C LEU A 16 21.43 -26.05 -4.38
N LEU A 17 21.23 -25.78 -5.67
CA LEU A 17 20.99 -24.43 -6.19
C LEU A 17 19.71 -23.81 -5.57
N LEU A 18 18.61 -24.56 -5.54
CA LEU A 18 17.35 -24.08 -4.96
C LEU A 18 17.47 -23.77 -3.47
N CYS A 19 18.18 -24.60 -2.70
CA CYS A 19 18.45 -24.35 -1.28
C CYS A 19 19.28 -23.07 -1.08
N ILE A 20 20.30 -22.84 -1.92
CA ILE A 20 21.09 -21.60 -1.86
C ILE A 20 20.21 -20.39 -2.21
N LEU A 21 19.39 -20.48 -3.26
CA LEU A 21 18.55 -19.37 -3.67
C LEU A 21 17.49 -19.06 -2.60
N PHE A 22 16.88 -20.08 -2.02
CA PHE A 22 15.92 -19.94 -0.93
C PHE A 22 16.53 -19.26 0.30
N THR A 23 17.70 -19.72 0.75
CA THR A 23 18.38 -19.11 1.90
C THR A 23 18.76 -17.66 1.62
N ARG A 24 19.23 -17.33 0.41
CA ARG A 24 19.54 -15.96 0.02
C ARG A 24 18.31 -15.06 -0.01
N VAL A 25 17.18 -15.53 -0.54
CA VAL A 25 15.91 -14.79 -0.53
C VAL A 25 15.43 -14.54 0.90
N CYS A 26 15.50 -15.55 1.78
CA CYS A 26 15.13 -15.39 3.19
C CYS A 26 16.01 -14.36 3.92
N VAL A 27 17.32 -14.35 3.68
CA VAL A 27 18.25 -13.37 4.29
C VAL A 27 18.00 -11.96 3.77
N VAL A 28 17.81 -11.79 2.45
CA VAL A 28 17.48 -10.48 1.86
C VAL A 28 16.15 -9.96 2.40
N ASN A 29 15.10 -10.80 2.43
CA ASN A 29 13.81 -10.42 3.01
C ASN A 29 13.90 -10.08 4.51
N ALA A 30 14.80 -10.73 5.26
CA ALA A 30 15.04 -10.38 6.65
C ALA A 30 15.66 -8.98 6.80
N SER A 31 16.57 -8.59 5.88
CA SER A 31 17.20 -7.27 5.87
C SER A 31 16.28 -6.14 5.40
N LEU A 32 15.30 -6.44 4.54
CA LEU A 32 14.29 -5.48 4.08
C LEU A 32 13.23 -5.18 5.14
N ARG A 33 13.09 -6.01 6.19
CA ARG A 33 12.19 -5.69 7.30
C ARG A 33 12.80 -4.54 8.09
N LEU A 34 12.10 -3.40 8.12
CA LEU A 34 12.38 -2.22 8.95
C LEU A 34 12.27 -2.49 10.48
N LYS A 35 12.41 -3.75 10.90
CA LYS A 35 12.29 -4.26 12.27
C LYS A 35 13.18 -3.55 13.28
N LYS A 36 14.29 -2.94 12.84
CA LYS A 36 15.18 -2.19 13.75
C LYS A 36 14.52 -0.91 14.30
N HIS A 37 13.56 -0.34 13.57
CA HIS A 37 12.89 0.92 13.93
C HIS A 37 11.37 0.79 14.05
N GLN A 38 10.81 -0.38 13.76
CA GLN A 38 9.38 -0.65 13.85
C GLN A 38 9.07 -1.41 15.15
N SER A 39 8.16 -0.87 15.97
CA SER A 39 7.60 -1.59 17.12
C SER A 39 6.92 -2.89 16.66
N SER A 40 6.90 -3.91 17.52
CA SER A 40 6.14 -5.14 17.26
C SER A 40 4.63 -4.91 17.23
N ASP A 41 4.16 -3.81 17.83
CA ASP A 41 2.77 -3.40 17.81
C ASP A 41 2.41 -2.75 16.47
N CYS A 42 1.22 -3.08 15.99
CA CYS A 42 0.65 -2.53 14.75
C CYS A 42 0.48 -1.00 14.92
N GLY A 43 1.28 -0.22 14.18
CA GLY A 43 1.13 1.24 14.19
C GLY A 43 -0.11 1.68 13.41
N LEU A 44 -0.51 2.95 13.54
CA LEU A 44 -1.64 3.50 12.76
C LEU A 44 -1.45 3.26 11.25
N ALA A 45 -0.22 3.46 10.74
CA ALA A 45 0.11 3.21 9.34
C ALA A 45 -0.07 1.73 8.91
N ASP A 46 0.15 0.79 9.83
CA ASP A 46 -0.06 -0.64 9.57
C ASP A 46 -1.55 -0.99 9.51
N LEU A 47 -2.39 -0.29 10.28
CA LEU A 47 -3.84 -0.44 10.28
C LEU A 47 -4.54 0.24 9.09
N LEU A 48 -3.95 1.32 8.56
CA LEU A 48 -4.51 2.00 7.39
C LEU A 48 -4.51 1.09 6.16
N ASN A 49 -5.59 1.12 5.38
CA ASN A 49 -5.70 0.43 4.10
C ASN A 49 -4.94 1.17 2.97
N TYR A 50 -3.74 1.67 3.26
CA TYR A 50 -2.83 2.32 2.31
C TYR A 50 -1.69 1.36 1.99
N ALA A 51 -1.44 1.07 0.71
CA ALA A 51 -0.29 0.27 0.29
C ALA A 51 0.77 1.11 -0.43
N ALA A 52 0.41 1.87 -1.46
CA ALA A 52 1.34 2.73 -2.19
C ALA A 52 0.62 3.84 -2.96
N VAL A 53 1.30 4.97 -3.18
CA VAL A 53 0.94 5.94 -4.22
C VAL A 53 1.37 5.37 -5.56
N VAL A 54 0.42 5.18 -6.48
CA VAL A 54 0.68 4.62 -7.82
C VAL A 54 0.67 5.68 -8.91
N ASP A 55 0.00 6.80 -8.67
CA ASP A 55 -0.05 7.96 -9.54
C ASP A 55 -0.34 9.23 -8.72
N GLU A 56 -0.28 10.41 -9.33
CA GLU A 56 -0.59 11.67 -8.68
C GLU A 56 -2.01 11.66 -8.08
N GLY A 57 -2.09 11.70 -6.74
CA GLY A 57 -3.36 11.65 -6.02
C GLY A 57 -4.04 10.27 -6.01
N VAL A 58 -3.43 9.22 -6.57
CA VAL A 58 -3.99 7.86 -6.62
C VAL A 58 -3.20 6.90 -5.75
N ILE A 59 -3.92 6.23 -4.85
CA ILE A 59 -3.41 5.30 -3.87
C ILE A 59 -4.03 3.92 -4.12
N VAL A 60 -3.21 2.88 -4.15
CA VAL A 60 -3.68 1.49 -4.07
C VAL A 60 -3.74 1.04 -2.61
N GLY A 61 -4.86 0.42 -2.24
CA GLY A 61 -5.10 -0.13 -0.91
C GLY A 61 -4.58 -1.56 -0.77
N LYS A 62 -4.37 -2.01 0.48
CA LYS A 62 -3.88 -3.36 0.80
C LYS A 62 -4.87 -4.46 0.35
N ASN A 63 -6.15 -4.12 0.23
CA ASN A 63 -7.22 -4.98 -0.28
C ASN A 63 -7.40 -4.92 -1.82
N GLY A 64 -6.57 -4.16 -2.54
CA GLY A 64 -6.67 -3.99 -4.00
C GLY A 64 -7.66 -2.93 -4.47
N SER A 65 -8.31 -2.19 -3.57
CA SER A 65 -9.12 -1.02 -3.94
C SER A 65 -8.24 0.16 -4.36
N PHE A 66 -8.76 1.03 -5.22
CA PHE A 66 -8.13 2.32 -5.53
C PHE A 66 -8.82 3.45 -4.79
N MET A 67 -8.03 4.36 -4.23
CA MET A 67 -8.47 5.60 -3.62
C MET A 67 -7.87 6.75 -4.43
N ALA A 68 -8.71 7.73 -4.81
CA ALA A 68 -8.27 8.98 -5.41
C ALA A 68 -8.55 10.11 -4.44
N ALA A 69 -7.56 10.99 -4.25
CA ALA A 69 -7.64 12.13 -3.34
C ALA A 69 -7.20 13.40 -4.06
N TRP A 70 -7.90 14.50 -3.73
CA TRP A 70 -7.57 15.84 -4.22
C TRP A 70 -7.35 16.76 -3.02
N PHE A 71 -6.38 17.66 -3.16
CA PHE A 71 -6.15 18.70 -2.16
C PHE A 71 -6.85 19.98 -2.59
N TYR A 72 -7.68 20.54 -1.70
CA TYR A 72 -8.31 21.83 -1.88
C TYR A 72 -7.89 22.77 -0.76
N SER A 73 -7.29 23.91 -1.12
CA SER A 73 -6.97 24.98 -0.19
C SER A 73 -8.00 26.10 -0.34
N GLY A 74 -8.89 26.21 0.64
CA GLY A 74 -9.86 27.31 0.74
C GLY A 74 -9.29 28.53 1.47
N ALA A 75 -10.12 29.57 1.60
CA ALA A 75 -9.89 30.65 2.55
C ALA A 75 -9.87 30.10 4.00
N ASP A 76 -9.27 30.85 4.92
CA ASP A 76 -9.17 30.43 6.33
C ASP A 76 -10.56 30.21 6.93
N ASN A 77 -10.88 28.94 7.15
CA ASN A 77 -12.17 28.55 7.73
C ASN A 77 -12.27 28.96 9.21
N ALA A 78 -11.15 29.13 9.92
CA ALA A 78 -11.19 29.55 11.33
C ALA A 78 -11.71 30.99 11.47
N SER A 79 -11.44 31.85 10.49
CA SER A 79 -11.91 33.24 10.45
C SER A 79 -13.22 33.45 9.69
N ALA A 80 -13.77 32.42 9.05
CA ALA A 80 -15.01 32.52 8.27
C ALA A 80 -16.24 32.74 9.18
N THR A 81 -17.14 33.60 8.73
CA THR A 81 -18.45 33.80 9.35
C THR A 81 -19.33 32.56 9.16
N ASP A 82 -20.34 32.38 10.02
CA ASP A 82 -21.24 31.23 9.92
C ASP A 82 -21.96 31.17 8.56
N ALA A 83 -22.34 32.33 8.01
CA ALA A 83 -22.96 32.42 6.68
C ALA A 83 -22.01 31.96 5.55
N GLU A 84 -20.73 32.30 5.64
CA GLU A 84 -19.71 31.87 4.67
C GLU A 84 -19.45 30.36 4.79
N ARG A 85 -19.36 29.83 6.01
CA ARG A 85 -19.19 28.39 6.27
C ARG A 85 -20.36 27.57 5.73
N GLU A 86 -21.58 28.06 5.95
CA GLU A 86 -22.79 27.42 5.43
C GLU A 86 -22.79 27.42 3.90
N MET A 87 -22.44 28.55 3.28
CA MET A 87 -22.36 28.63 1.82
C MET A 87 -21.28 27.71 1.22
N ILE A 88 -20.12 27.59 1.87
CA ILE A 88 -19.06 26.66 1.46
C ILE A 88 -19.56 25.21 1.58
N SER A 89 -20.17 24.85 2.70
CA SER A 89 -20.70 23.50 2.95
C SER A 89 -21.79 23.15 1.93
N PHE A 90 -22.69 24.09 1.63
CA PHE A 90 -23.72 23.94 0.61
C PHE A 90 -23.11 23.63 -0.78
N ARG A 91 -22.08 24.37 -1.19
CA ARG A 91 -21.40 24.15 -2.48
C ARG A 91 -20.71 22.78 -2.54
N ILE A 92 -20.05 22.38 -1.47
CA ILE A 92 -19.39 21.07 -1.37
C ILE A 92 -20.42 19.94 -1.48
N ASN A 93 -21.51 20.04 -0.71
CA ASN A 93 -22.59 19.05 -0.76
C ASN A 93 -23.23 18.98 -2.14
N GLN A 94 -23.45 20.12 -2.81
CA GLN A 94 -23.98 20.15 -4.16
C GLN A 94 -23.05 19.47 -5.17
N ALA A 95 -21.73 19.63 -5.02
CA ALA A 95 -20.75 18.96 -5.87
C ALA A 95 -20.77 17.43 -5.69
N PHE A 96 -20.89 16.95 -4.44
CA PHE A 96 -20.91 15.52 -4.14
C PHE A 96 -22.29 14.85 -4.29
N ALA A 97 -23.38 15.63 -4.36
CA ALA A 97 -24.75 15.11 -4.42
C ALA A 97 -24.97 14.12 -5.58
N ASN A 98 -24.27 14.31 -6.70
CA ASN A 98 -24.41 13.46 -7.88
C ASN A 98 -23.53 12.20 -7.85
N MET A 99 -22.65 12.05 -6.86
CA MET A 99 -21.65 10.97 -6.82
C MET A 99 -22.16 9.70 -6.12
N GLY A 100 -23.33 9.75 -5.46
CA GLY A 100 -23.96 8.59 -4.82
C GLY A 100 -23.29 8.17 -3.50
N SER A 101 -23.66 7.00 -2.98
CA SER A 101 -23.23 6.53 -1.64
C SER A 101 -21.83 5.89 -1.59
N GLY A 102 -21.08 5.94 -2.69
CA GLY A 102 -19.74 5.35 -2.79
C GLY A 102 -18.60 6.33 -2.51
N TRP A 103 -18.90 7.59 -2.19
CA TRP A 103 -17.95 8.71 -2.12
C TRP A 103 -17.99 9.47 -0.79
N LEU A 104 -17.89 8.73 0.31
CA LEU A 104 -17.83 9.29 1.67
C LEU A 104 -16.60 8.76 2.41
#